data_AF-B7CBQ4-F1
#
_entry.id   AF-B7CBQ4-F1
#
_cell.length_a   1.000
_cell.length_b   1.000
_cell.length_c   1.000
_cell.angle_alpha   90.00
_cell.angle_beta   90.00
_cell.angle_gamma   90.00
#
_symmetry.space_group_name_H-M   'P 1'
#
loop_
_entity.id
_entity.type
_entity.pdbx_description
1 polymer ?
#
loop_
_entity_poly.entity_id
_entity_poly.type
_entity_poly.pdbx_seq_one_letter_code
_entity_poly.pdbx_strand_id
1 'polypeptide(L)'
;MSEEEVDLLNRRVLISGLTKQEFIINSILGKEVTVYGNPYVFRSLQDELIKFIKLYGKGLEDENDDEMLELTLKTILAMRKKGKTEVYPV
;
A
#
# COMPACT_ATOMS: atom_id res chain seq x y z
N MET A 1 15.85 10.30 -6.35
CA MET A 1 15.05 9.09 -6.13
C MET A 1 15.53 8.04 -7.11
N SER A 2 15.91 6.88 -6.60
CA SER A 2 16.15 5.66 -7.39
C SER A 2 14.85 5.24 -8.10
N GLU A 3 14.97 4.48 -9.18
CA GLU A 3 13.80 3.88 -9.86
C GLU A 3 13.00 2.97 -8.90
N GLU A 4 13.70 2.29 -7.99
CA GLU A 4 13.10 1.42 -6.97
C GLU A 4 12.26 2.22 -5.95
N GLU A 5 12.80 3.36 -5.48
CA GLU A 5 12.09 4.27 -4.56
C GLU A 5 10.84 4.88 -5.22
N VAL A 6 10.91 5.16 -6.53
CA VAL A 6 9.75 5.66 -7.30
C VAL A 6 8.67 4.58 -7.39
N ASP A 7 9.04 3.33 -7.66
CA ASP A 7 8.10 2.22 -7.80
C ASP A 7 7.40 1.91 -6.47
N LEU A 8 8.16 1.85 -5.38
CA LEU A 8 7.62 1.66 -4.04
C LEU A 8 6.62 2.76 -3.67
N LEU A 9 6.97 4.03 -3.90
CA LEU A 9 6.06 5.14 -3.67
C LEU A 9 4.76 5.01 -4.48
N ASN A 10 4.86 4.60 -5.75
CA ASN A 10 3.69 4.40 -6.60
C ASN A 10 2.79 3.30 -6.05
N ARG A 11 3.34 2.17 -5.62
CA ARG A 11 2.58 1.06 -5.03
C ARG A 11 1.86 1.49 -3.75
N ARG A 12 2.54 2.20 -2.84
CA ARG A 12 1.92 2.76 -1.62
C ARG A 12 0.75 3.69 -1.96
N VAL A 13 0.93 4.57 -2.95
CA VAL A 13 -0.12 5.51 -3.40
C VAL A 13 -1.34 4.76 -3.94
N LEU A 14 -1.15 3.74 -4.78
CA LEU A 14 -2.25 2.95 -5.35
C LEU A 14 -3.13 2.30 -4.28
N ILE A 15 -2.51 1.68 -3.28
CA ILE A 15 -3.22 0.98 -2.19
C ILE A 15 -3.84 1.96 -1.20
N SER A 16 -3.28 3.18 -1.08
CA SER A 16 -3.86 4.23 -0.24
C SER A 16 -5.18 4.80 -0.79
N GLY A 17 -5.36 4.74 -2.11
CA GLY A 17 -6.49 5.39 -2.80
C GLY A 17 -6.41 6.92 -2.86
N LEU A 18 -5.30 7.52 -2.42
CA LEU A 18 -5.04 8.95 -2.52
C LEU A 18 -4.34 9.30 -3.84
N THR A 19 -4.37 10.58 -4.21
CA THR A 19 -3.41 11.10 -5.20
C THR A 19 -1.99 11.10 -4.63
N LYS A 20 -0.96 11.08 -5.51
CA LYS A 20 0.45 11.17 -5.06
C LYS A 20 0.71 12.38 -4.17
N GLN A 21 0.12 13.53 -4.51
CA GLN A 21 0.32 14.76 -3.74
C GLN A 21 -0.31 14.65 -2.35
N GLU A 22 -1.55 14.18 -2.25
CA GLU A 22 -2.22 13.96 -0.97
C GLU A 22 -1.48 12.95 -0.09
N PHE A 23 -1.00 11.86 -0.70
CA PHE A 23 -0.20 10.87 0.00
C PHE A 23 1.06 11.51 0.58
N ILE A 24 1.88 12.17 -0.26
CA ILE A 24 3.13 12.83 0.17
C ILE A 24 2.87 13.90 1.25
N ILE A 25 1.81 14.71 1.10
CA ILE A 25 1.46 15.74 2.10
C ILE A 25 1.10 15.08 3.42
N ASN A 26 0.28 14.02 3.41
CA ASN A 26 -0.06 13.30 4.64
C ASN A 26 1.17 12.64 5.26
N SER A 27 2.08 12.07 4.46
CA SER A 27 3.35 11.51 4.92
C SER A 27 4.22 12.54 5.62
N ILE A 28 4.47 13.68 4.98
CA ILE A 28 5.31 14.74 5.53
C ILE A 28 4.71 15.31 6.82
N LEU A 29 3.37 15.39 6.89
CA LEU A 29 2.68 15.91 8.06
C LEU A 29 2.46 14.86 9.17
N GLY A 30 2.92 13.61 8.99
CA GLY A 30 2.69 12.51 9.92
C GLY A 30 1.21 12.21 10.13
N LYS A 31 0.37 12.53 9.14
CA LYS A 31 -1.07 12.31 9.19
C LYS A 31 -1.39 10.89 8.75
N GLU A 32 -2.32 10.29 9.46
CA GLU A 32 -2.82 8.98 9.10
C GLU A 32 -3.66 9.05 7.82
N VAL A 33 -3.44 8.09 6.93
CA VAL A 33 -4.17 7.97 5.68
C VAL A 33 -5.39 7.09 5.90
N THR A 34 -6.58 7.64 5.64
CA THR A 34 -7.83 6.87 5.68
C THR A 34 -8.08 6.21 4.33
N VAL A 35 -8.03 4.88 4.28
CA VAL A 35 -8.36 4.11 3.07
C VAL A 35 -9.85 3.75 3.06
N TYR A 36 -10.54 4.12 1.98
CA TYR A 36 -11.94 3.75 1.75
C TYR A 36 -12.03 2.60 0.75
N GLY A 37 -12.92 1.63 1.04
CA GLY A 37 -13.21 0.54 0.12
C GLY A 37 -13.90 1.07 -1.14
N ASN A 38 -13.13 1.31 -2.20
CA ASN A 38 -13.63 1.68 -3.52
C ASN A 38 -13.09 0.69 -4.58
N PRO A 39 -13.74 0.53 -5.75
CA PRO A 39 -13.34 -0.46 -6.75
C PRO A 39 -11.89 -0.33 -7.22
N TYR A 40 -11.33 0.89 -7.21
CA TYR A 40 -9.95 1.14 -7.60
C TYR A 40 -8.97 0.57 -6.57
N VAL A 41 -9.17 0.87 -5.29
CA VAL A 41 -8.32 0.36 -4.21
C VAL A 41 -8.41 -1.17 -4.12
N PHE A 42 -9.61 -1.75 -4.30
CA PHE A 42 -9.75 -3.20 -4.36
C PHE A 42 -8.95 -3.83 -5.51
N ARG A 43 -8.94 -3.19 -6.69
CA ARG A 43 -8.14 -3.65 -7.83
C ARG A 43 -6.64 -3.56 -7.52
N SER A 44 -6.18 -2.43 -6.97
CA SER A 44 -4.77 -2.25 -6.59
C SER A 44 -4.33 -3.27 -5.54
N LEU A 45 -5.17 -3.54 -4.53
CA LEU A 45 -4.92 -4.61 -3.56
C LEU A 45 -4.86 -5.99 -4.21
N GLN A 46 -5.75 -6.29 -5.16
CA GLN A 46 -5.75 -7.56 -5.87
C GLN A 46 -4.47 -7.75 -6.69
N ASP A 47 -4.05 -6.72 -7.42
CA ASP A 47 -2.82 -6.74 -8.22
C ASP A 47 -1.59 -6.99 -7.34
N GLU A 48 -1.56 -6.36 -6.17
CA GLU A 48 -0.48 -6.53 -5.20
C GLU A 48 -0.45 -7.93 -4.58
N LEU A 49 -1.61 -8.49 -4.22
CA LEU A 49 -1.71 -9.88 -3.77
C LEU A 49 -1.27 -10.88 -4.86
N ILE A 50 -1.59 -10.62 -6.13
CA ILE A 50 -1.12 -11.43 -7.25
C ILE A 50 0.42 -11.35 -7.37
N LYS A 51 1.01 -10.17 -7.16
CA LYS A 51 2.48 -10.01 -7.12
C LYS A 51 3.08 -10.88 -6.01
N PHE A 52 2.53 -10.85 -4.79
CA PHE A 52 3.01 -11.73 -3.71
C PHE A 52 2.84 -13.21 -3.98
N ILE A 53 1.73 -13.62 -4.59
CA ILE A 53 1.54 -15.04 -4.98
C ILE A 53 2.63 -15.49 -5.96
N LYS A 54 3.08 -14.62 -6.88
CA LYS A 54 4.18 -14.93 -7.82
C LYS A 54 5.55 -14.99 -7.13
N LEU A 55 5.73 -14.24 -6.05
CA LEU A 55 6.93 -14.24 -5.22
C LEU A 55 6.91 -15.38 -4.18
N TYR A 56 5.74 -15.93 -3.88
CA TYR A 56 5.58 -17.03 -2.95
C TYR A 56 6.39 -18.25 -3.41
N GLY A 57 7.25 -18.75 -2.52
CA GLY A 57 8.17 -19.85 -2.81
C GLY A 57 9.51 -19.43 -3.43
N LYS A 58 9.69 -18.16 -3.82
CA LYS A 58 11.00 -17.60 -4.20
C LYS A 58 11.70 -16.89 -3.03
N GLY A 59 10.94 -16.52 -2.00
CA GLY A 59 11.43 -15.66 -0.92
C GLY A 59 11.27 -14.18 -1.30
N LEU A 60 11.04 -13.34 -0.30
CA LEU A 60 11.05 -11.89 -0.45
C LEU A 60 12.51 -11.47 -0.25
N GLU A 61 13.26 -11.40 -1.36
CA GLU A 61 14.69 -11.02 -1.32
C GLU A 61 14.87 -9.50 -1.26
N ASP A 62 13.81 -8.74 -1.55
CA ASP A 62 13.77 -7.28 -1.56
C ASP A 62 12.97 -6.75 -0.34
N GLU A 63 13.60 -5.91 0.48
CA GLU A 63 13.01 -5.25 1.66
C GLU A 63 11.74 -4.47 1.30
N ASN A 64 11.67 -3.91 0.09
CA ASN A 64 10.49 -3.19 -0.40
C ASN A 64 9.28 -4.12 -0.60
N ASP A 65 9.51 -5.38 -0.97
CA ASP A 65 8.45 -6.35 -1.15
C ASP A 65 7.94 -6.89 0.20
N ASP A 66 8.82 -7.04 1.20
CA ASP A 66 8.43 -7.34 2.58
C ASP A 66 7.54 -6.23 3.17
N GLU A 67 7.96 -4.96 3.01
CA GLU A 67 7.20 -3.82 3.51
C GLU A 67 5.84 -3.69 2.82
N MET A 68 5.79 -3.90 1.51
CA MET A 68 4.55 -3.87 0.75
C MET A 68 3.60 -5.01 1.13
N LEU A 69 4.11 -6.19 1.51
CA LEU A 69 3.28 -7.30 1.99
C LEU A 69 2.62 -6.92 3.31
N GLU A 70 3.40 -6.37 4.24
CA GLU A 70 2.87 -5.88 5.51
C GLU A 70 1.80 -4.81 5.31
N LEU A 71 2.08 -3.82 4.45
CA LEU A 71 1.14 -2.75 4.11
C LEU A 71 -0.17 -3.29 3.50
N THR A 72 -0.06 -4.24 2.57
CA THR A 72 -1.22 -4.86 1.91
C THR A 72 -2.09 -5.61 2.92
N LEU A 73 -1.50 -6.39 3.82
CA LEU A 73 -2.21 -7.10 4.87
C LEU A 73 -2.89 -6.15 5.86
N LYS A 74 -2.19 -5.09 6.30
CA LYS A 74 -2.77 -4.03 7.15
C LYS A 74 -3.98 -3.39 6.49
N THR A 75 -3.89 -3.08 5.20
CA THR A 75 -4.97 -2.45 4.43
C THR A 75 -6.18 -3.39 4.26
N ILE A 76 -5.96 -4.70 4.08
CA ILE A 76 -7.05 -5.68 4.02
C ILE A 76 -7.75 -5.83 5.39
N LEU A 77 -6.98 -5.94 6.48
CA LEU A 77 -7.52 -6.04 7.84
C LEU A 77 -8.33 -4.79 8.22
N ALA A 78 -7.84 -3.62 7.82
CA ALA A 78 -8.51 -2.33 7.92
C ALA A 78 -9.89 -2.34 7.25
N MET A 79 -9.97 -2.76 5.98
CA MET A 79 -11.22 -2.80 5.23
C MET A 79 -12.25 -3.74 5.85
N ARG A 80 -11.81 -4.90 6.40
CA ARG A 80 -12.70 -5.89 7.02
C ARG A 80 -13.46 -5.35 8.23
N LYS A 81 -12.90 -4.37 8.96
CA LYS A 81 -13.50 -3.82 10.19
C LYS A 81 -14.67 -2.84 9.95
N LYS A 82 -15.07 -2.60 8.69
CA LYS A 82 -16.12 -1.65 8.26
C LYS A 82 -15.87 -0.21 8.75
N GLY A 83 -15.15 0.56 7.93
CA GLY A 83 -15.38 2.01 7.89
C GLY A 83 -14.19 2.82 7.42
N LYS A 84 -13.09 2.81 8.18
CA LYS A 84 -11.93 3.70 8.04
C LYS A 84 -10.76 3.05 8.76
N THR A 85 -9.54 3.21 8.29
CA THR A 85 -8.36 2.90 9.09
C THR A 85 -7.23 3.82 8.73
N GLU A 86 -6.53 4.20 9.78
CA GLU A 86 -5.32 4.98 9.83
C GLU A 86 -4.15 4.09 9.42
N VAL A 87 -3.66 4.30 8.21
CA VAL A 87 -2.41 3.69 7.76
C VAL A 87 -1.35 4.78 7.84
N TYR A 88 -0.31 4.54 8.63
CA TYR A 88 0.85 5.41 8.63
C TYR A 88 1.56 5.25 7.28
N PRO A 89 1.74 6.33 6.52
CA PRO A 89 2.72 6.31 5.46
C PRO A 89 4.10 6.14 6.10
N VAL A 90 4.60 4.91 6.09
CA VAL A 90 6.05 4.65 6.16
C VAL A 90 6.72 5.26 4.95
#